data_AF-A0A453GZZ5-F1
#
_entry.id   AF-A0A453GZZ5-F1
#
_cell.length_a   1.000
_cell.length_b   1.000
_cell.length_c   1.000
_cell.angle_alpha   90.00
_cell.angle_beta   90.00
_cell.angle_gamma   90.00
#
_symmetry.space_group_name_H-M   'P 1'
#
loop_
_entity.id
_entity.type
_entity.pdbx_description
1 polymer ?
#
loop_
_entity_poly.entity_id
_entity_poly.type
_entity_poly.pdbx_seq_one_letter_code
_entity_poly.pdbx_strand_id
1 'polypeptide(L)' 'MAAAALRAQLNDHIASMYTDGVVDEDTFEELRDEGTAAEVSRLFIYDASDIIDDIDTLMEEPEVDFDEVEALTQ' A
#
# COMPACT_ATOMS: atom_id res chain seq x y z
N MET A 1 5.30 30.35 4.90
CA MET A 1 3.86 30.16 5.16
C MET A 1 3.25 29.03 4.32
N ALA A 2 3.52 28.94 3.01
CA ALA A 2 3.02 27.83 2.18
C ALA A 2 3.44 26.43 2.67
N ALA A 3 4.70 26.24 3.05
CA ALA A 3 5.20 24.93 3.53
C ALA A 3 4.51 24.45 4.83
N ALA A 4 4.17 25.37 5.74
CA ALA A 4 3.47 25.02 6.97
C ALA A 4 2.02 24.59 6.70
N ALA A 5 1.34 25.27 5.76
CA ALA A 5 0.00 24.89 5.33
C ALA A 5 -0.01 23.53 4.61
N LEU A 6 0.98 23.27 3.75
CA LEU A 6 1.14 21.96 3.10
C LEU A 6 1.39 20.84 4.11
N ARG A 7 2.24 21.09 5.12
CA ARG A 7 2.48 20.11 6.19
C ARG A 7 1.23 19.82 7.02
N ALA A 8 0.42 20.83 7.30
CA ALA A 8 -0.85 20.64 7.99
C ALA A 8 -1.81 19.78 7.16
N GLN A 9 -1.99 20.10 5.87
CA GLN A 9 -2.83 19.32 4.96
C GLN A 9 -2.37 17.86 4.84
N LEU A 10 -1.06 17.63 4.76
CA LEU A 10 -0.51 16.27 4.71
C LEU A 10 -0.82 15.49 5.99
N ASN A 11 -0.63 16.11 7.16
CA ASN A 11 -0.93 15.46 8.43
C ASN A 11 -2.43 15.18 8.60
N ASP A 12 -3.30 16.11 8.19
CA ASP A 12 -4.75 15.91 8.22
C ASP A 12 -5.18 14.75 7.31
N HIS A 13 -4.56 14.63 6.14
CA HIS A 13 -4.83 13.53 5.22
C HIS A 13 -4.39 12.18 5.81
N ILE A 14 -3.19 12.10 6.37
CA ILE A 14 -2.67 10.88 7.01
C ILE A 14 -3.56 10.46 8.19
N ALA A 15 -4.01 11.41 9.02
CA ALA A 15 -4.92 11.14 10.13
C ALA A 15 -6.28 10.57 9.67
N SER A 16 -6.79 11.02 8.51
CA SER A 16 -7.97 10.41 7.87
C SER A 16 -7.70 8.94 7.51
N MET A 17 -6.53 8.63 6.95
CA MET A 17 -6.19 7.27 6.55
C MET A 17 -6.14 6.29 7.73
N TYR A 18 -5.68 6.75 8.90
CA TYR A 18 -5.75 5.98 10.15
C TYR A 18 -7.20 5.76 10.61
N THR A 19 -8.01 6.82 10.58
CA THR A 19 -9.42 6.77 10.98
C THR A 19 -10.23 5.82 10.09
N ASP A 20 -9.95 5.84 8.79
CA ASP A 20 -10.62 5.01 7.79
C ASP A 20 -10.09 3.57 7.76
N GLY A 21 -9.01 3.27 8.51
CA GLY A 21 -8.37 1.95 8.56
C GLY A 21 -7.66 1.56 7.26
N VAL A 22 -7.30 2.54 6.42
CA VAL A 22 -6.60 2.32 5.15
C VAL A 22 -5.15 1.90 5.39
N VAL A 23 -4.53 2.47 6.42
CA VAL A 23 -3.20 2.08 6.89
C VAL A 23 -3.23 1.93 8.40
N ASP A 24 -2.42 1.01 8.91
CA ASP A 24 -2.19 0.85 10.34
C ASP A 24 -1.33 2.03 10.85
N GLU A 25 -1.79 2.67 11.94
CA GLU A 25 -1.14 3.86 12.48
C GLU A 25 0.26 3.55 13.02
N ASP A 26 0.40 2.48 13.81
CA ASP A 26 1.68 2.11 14.42
C ASP A 26 2.74 1.81 13.36
N THR A 27 2.39 1.00 12.36
CA THR A 27 3.30 0.63 11.27
C THR A 27 3.65 1.82 10.38
N PHE A 28 2.67 2.65 10.04
CA PHE A 28 2.91 3.77 9.13
C PHE A 28 3.70 4.91 9.80
N GLU A 29 3.53 5.16 11.10
CA GLU A 29 4.34 6.12 11.83
C GLU A 29 5.81 5.66 11.96
N GLU A 30 6.08 4.36 12.15
CA GLU A 30 7.46 3.83 12.13
C GLU A 30 8.16 4.15 10.79
N LEU A 31 7.49 3.91 9.67
CA LEU A 31 8.00 4.25 8.34
C LEU A 31 8.20 5.77 8.14
N ARG A 32 7.37 6.60 8.78
CA ARG A 32 7.50 8.06 8.71
C ARG A 32 8.71 8.54 9.52
N ASP A 33 8.92 7.98 10.70
CA ASP A 33 10.06 8.29 11.58
C ASP A 33 11.38 7.84 10.95
N GLU A 34 11.39 6.72 10.23
CA GLU A 34 12.52 6.27 9.42
C GLU A 34 12.74 7.11 8.15
N GLY A 35 11.73 7.87 7.73
CA GLY A 35 11.76 8.65 6.49
C GLY A 35 11.61 7.79 5.21
N THR A 36 11.17 6.54 5.35
CA THR A 36 11.05 5.55 4.28
C THR A 36 9.61 5.40 3.77
N ALA A 37 8.61 5.97 4.46
CA ALA A 37 7.18 5.84 4.14
C ALA A 37 6.85 6.10 2.67
N ALA A 38 7.43 7.12 2.04
CA ALA A 38 7.17 7.44 0.64
C ALA A 38 7.76 6.39 -0.33
N GLU A 39 8.96 5.89 -0.04
CA GLU A 39 9.62 4.88 -0.88
C GLU A 39 8.95 3.51 -0.73
N VAL A 40 8.66 3.09 0.50
CA VAL A 40 7.97 1.84 0.80
C VAL A 40 6.57 1.84 0.20
N SER A 41 5.80 2.94 0.36
CA SER A 41 4.47 3.05 -0.27
C SER A 41 4.55 2.95 -1.79
N ARG A 42 5.56 3.56 -2.41
CA ARG A 42 5.74 3.49 -3.86
C ARG A 42 6.03 2.07 -4.32
N LEU A 43 6.95 1.36 -3.66
CA LEU A 43 7.27 -0.02 -3.99
C LEU A 43 6.07 -0.94 -3.80
N PHE A 44 5.38 -0.81 -2.67
CA PHE A 44 4.17 -1.58 -2.37
C PHE A 44 3.09 -1.38 -3.44
N ILE A 45 2.83 -0.15 -3.89
CA ILE A 45 1.79 0.12 -4.90
C ILE A 45 2.13 -0.55 -6.24
N TYR A 46 3.40 -0.54 -6.65
CA TYR A 46 3.80 -1.20 -7.91
C TYR A 46 3.69 -2.71 -7.80
N ASP A 47 4.28 -3.28 -6.75
CA ASP A 47 4.31 -4.73 -6.54
C ASP A 47 2.90 -5.31 -6.36
N ALA A 48 2.06 -4.64 -5.56
CA ALA A 48 0.67 -5.05 -5.39
C ALA A 48 -0.15 -4.96 -6.68
N SER A 49 0.14 -3.99 -7.57
CA SER A 49 -0.53 -3.90 -8.87
C SER A 49 -0.14 -5.07 -9.76
N ASP A 50 1.15 -5.38 -9.84
CA ASP A 50 1.67 -6.49 -10.65
C ASP A 50 1.12 -7.84 -10.14
N ILE A 51 1.09 -8.05 -8.81
CA ILE A 51 0.51 -9.25 -8.19
C ILE A 51 -0.98 -9.39 -8.51
N ILE A 52 -1.75 -8.30 -8.47
CA ILE A 52 -3.18 -8.35 -8.80
C ILE A 52 -3.40 -8.73 -10.27
N ASP A 53 -2.60 -8.18 -11.19
CA ASP A 53 -2.67 -8.50 -12.62
C ASP A 53 -2.28 -9.97 -12.90
N ASP A 54 -1.29 -10.49 -12.18
CA ASP A 54 -0.90 -11.91 -12.26
C ASP A 54 -2.01 -12.83 -11.74
N ILE A 55 -2.64 -12.49 -10.60
CA ILE A 55 -3.79 -13.23 -10.07
C ILE A 55 -4.97 -13.20 -11.06
N ASP A 56 -5.28 -12.05 -11.66
CA ASP A 56 -6.36 -11.94 -12.65
C ASP A 56 -6.10 -12.86 -13.84
N THR A 57 -4.86 -12.87 -14.35
CA THR A 57 -4.44 -13.74 -15.45
C THR A 57 -4.60 -15.23 -15.11
N LEU A 58 -4.13 -15.66 -13.94
CA LEU A 58 -4.24 -17.05 -13.49
C LEU A 58 -5.70 -17.49 -13.27
N MET A 59 -6.55 -16.58 -12.78
CA MET A 59 -7.97 -16.85 -12.55
C MET A 59 -8.79 -16.95 -13.83
N GLU A 60 -8.29 -16.44 -14.96
CA GLU A 60 -8.91 -16.58 -16.29
C GLU A 60 -8.55 -17.90 -17.01
N GLU A 61 -7.64 -18.70 -16.44
CA GLU A 61 -7.25 -19.99 -17.03
C GLU A 61 -8.39 -21.03 -16.98
N PRO A 62 -8.46 -21.94 -17.97
CA PRO A 62 -9.52 -22.97 -18.02
C PRO A 62 -9.46 -23.96 -16.84
N GLU A 63 -8.28 -24.16 -16.25
CA GLU A 63 -8.06 -24.90 -15.01
C GLU A 63 -7.12 -24.06 -14.14
N VAL A 64 -7.65 -23.49 -13.05
CA VAL A 64 -6.91 -22.57 -12.18
C VAL A 64 -5.99 -23.34 -11.24
N ASP A 65 -4.71 -22.98 -11.22
CA ASP A 65 -3.76 -23.43 -10.20
C ASP A 65 -3.84 -22.54 -8.95
N PHE A 66 -4.59 -23.01 -7.95
CA PHE A 66 -4.75 -22.27 -6.69
C PHE A 66 -3.49 -22.28 -5.82
N ASP A 67 -2.58 -23.24 -6.00
CA ASP A 67 -1.31 -23.25 -5.26
C ASP A 67 -0.41 -22.10 -5.77
N GLU A 68 -0.43 -21.83 -7.07
CA GLU A 68 0.28 -20.68 -7.67
C GLU A 68 -0.33 -19.34 -7.25
N VAL A 69 -1.67 -19.22 -7.27
CA VAL A 69 -2.36 -18.02 -6.78
C VAL A 69 -2.08 -17.76 -5.29
N GLU A 70 -2.09 -18.80 -4.45
CA GLU A 70 -1.77 -18.66 -3.02
C GLU A 70 -0.32 -18.18 -2.83
N ALA A 71 0.63 -18.70 -3.61
CA ALA A 71 2.04 -18.32 -3.53
C ALA A 71 2.31 -16.84 -3.82
N LEU A 72 1.48 -16.18 -4.65
CA LEU A 72 1.60 -14.74 -4.95
C LEU A 72 1.17 -13.83 -3.80
N THR A 73 0.47 -14.38 -2.80
CA THR A 73 -0.09 -13.61 -1.66
C THR A 73 0.62 -13.84 -0.33
N GLN A 74 1.69 -14.64 -0.32
CA GLN A 74 2.50 -14.96 0.87
C GLN A 74 3.67 -14.01 1.07
#